data_AF-A0A1G4BSD9-F1
#
_entry.id   AF-A0A1G4BSD9-F1
#
_cell.length_a   1.000
_cell.length_b   1.000
_cell.length_c   1.000
_cell.angle_alpha   90.00
_cell.angle_beta   90.00
_cell.angle_gamma   90.00
#
_symmetry.space_group_name_H-M   'P 1'
#
loop_
_entity.id
_entity.type
_entity.pdbx_description
1 polymer ?
#
loop_
_entity_poly.entity_id
_entity_poly.type
_entity_poly.pdbx_seq_one_letter_code
_entity_poly.pdbx_strand_id
1 'polypeptide(L)'
;MSRLLKSGVFSDCEVKCDGKTWKLHKSILCIRSGYFNSCLTNGWPEGKTGCVEITLFTKEQMDWIISYIYTGKFDFDRHYNNKTFLHTAVQLWTLGDYFLVRNLCDDVECRLSAFIPRSLNNAILRGFQLDAQDWLNAGRLIYTDFNVVDSKHVLKAEFLNLTLGKTWARKLNLRMPEFKTLCQSHPKFGNDCMVKLVDDGISKLQ
;
A
#
# COMPACT_ATOMS: atom_id res chain seq x y z
N MET A 1 -20.51 5.62 9.60
CA MET A 1 -19.96 6.87 10.17
C MET A 1 -19.52 7.89 9.10
N SER A 2 -19.71 7.63 7.79
CA SER A 2 -19.32 8.58 6.72
C SER A 2 -19.98 9.96 6.82
N ARG A 3 -21.21 10.04 7.36
CA ARG A 3 -21.90 11.32 7.62
C ARG A 3 -21.16 12.18 8.65
N LEU A 4 -20.66 11.58 9.73
CA LEU A 4 -19.90 12.29 10.78
C LEU A 4 -18.62 12.89 10.19
N LEU A 5 -17.86 12.11 9.43
CA LEU A 5 -16.65 12.58 8.74
C LEU A 5 -16.93 13.79 7.84
N LYS A 6 -17.98 13.72 7.02
CA LYS A 6 -18.32 14.80 6.08
C LYS A 6 -18.82 16.07 6.78
N SER A 7 -19.59 15.91 7.85
CA SER A 7 -20.24 17.04 8.53
C SER A 7 -19.36 17.71 9.58
N GLY A 8 -18.45 16.95 10.21
CA GLY A 8 -17.68 17.41 11.38
C GLY A 8 -18.53 17.65 12.64
N VAL A 9 -19.82 17.32 12.64
CA VAL A 9 -20.70 17.56 13.79
C VAL A 9 -20.24 16.67 14.96
N PHE A 10 -20.07 17.29 16.13
CA PHE A 10 -19.50 16.68 17.36
C PHE A 10 -18.01 16.32 17.28
N SER A 11 -17.25 16.92 16.36
CA SER A 11 -15.79 16.78 16.36
C SER A 11 -15.17 17.35 17.63
N ASP A 12 -14.23 16.62 18.22
CA ASP A 12 -13.50 16.95 19.44
C ASP A 12 -11.97 16.88 19.25
N CYS A 13 -11.51 16.66 18.01
CA CYS A 13 -10.10 16.79 17.62
C CYS A 13 -9.93 17.28 16.18
N GLU A 14 -8.74 17.75 15.87
CA GLU A 14 -8.30 18.16 14.54
C GLU A 14 -7.04 17.38 14.13
N VAL A 15 -7.00 16.95 12.87
CA VAL A 15 -5.77 16.48 12.22
C VAL A 15 -5.40 17.49 11.15
N LYS A 16 -4.12 17.85 11.05
CA LYS A 16 -3.58 18.82 10.08
C LYS A 16 -2.52 18.15 9.22
N CYS A 17 -2.57 18.37 7.92
CA CYS A 17 -1.61 17.83 6.97
C CYS A 17 -1.68 18.62 5.67
N ASP A 18 -0.53 19.05 5.14
CA ASP A 18 -0.41 19.72 3.83
C ASP A 18 -1.42 20.88 3.66
N GLY A 19 -1.48 21.75 4.68
CA GLY A 19 -2.38 22.92 4.72
C GLY A 19 -3.87 22.61 4.88
N LYS A 20 -4.27 21.34 4.93
CA LYS A 20 -5.65 20.90 5.17
C LYS A 20 -5.85 20.52 6.63
N THR A 21 -7.03 20.85 7.16
CA THR A 21 -7.47 20.49 8.51
C THR A 21 -8.73 19.65 8.43
N TRP A 22 -8.73 18.49 9.11
CA TRP A 22 -9.88 17.62 9.27
C TRP A 22 -10.40 17.74 10.69
N LYS A 23 -11.70 18.03 10.85
CA LYS A 23 -12.41 17.99 12.12
C LYS A 23 -12.95 16.57 12.35
N LEU A 24 -12.45 15.90 13.39
CA LEU A 24 -12.60 14.46 13.60
C LEU A 24 -13.04 14.14 15.03
N HIS A 25 -13.28 12.86 15.29
CA HIS A 25 -13.80 12.35 16.55
C HIS A 25 -12.75 11.43 17.21
N LYS A 26 -12.26 11.80 18.39
CA LYS A 26 -11.27 11.03 19.16
C LYS A 26 -11.76 9.60 19.36
N SER A 27 -13.03 9.42 19.74
CA SER A 27 -13.61 8.09 19.96
C SER A 27 -13.51 7.17 18.74
N ILE A 28 -13.66 7.69 17.53
CA ILE A 28 -13.54 6.90 16.30
C ILE A 28 -12.06 6.63 15.98
N LEU A 29 -11.21 7.67 16.04
CA LEU A 29 -9.79 7.54 15.71
C LEU A 29 -9.07 6.59 16.67
N CYS A 30 -9.21 6.80 17.98
CA CYS A 30 -8.50 6.04 19.00
C CYS A 30 -8.90 4.56 19.04
N ILE A 31 -10.17 4.23 18.78
CA ILE A 31 -10.61 2.83 18.74
C ILE A 31 -10.01 2.09 17.53
N ARG A 32 -9.75 2.80 16.43
CA ARG A 32 -9.45 2.20 15.13
C ARG A 32 -8.02 2.40 14.63
N SER A 33 -7.22 3.17 15.35
CA SER A 33 -5.81 3.43 15.05
C SER A 33 -5.02 3.49 16.34
N GLY A 34 -4.04 2.58 16.48
CA GLY A 34 -3.13 2.58 17.61
C GLY A 34 -2.27 3.85 17.68
N TYR A 35 -1.94 4.44 16.53
CA TYR A 35 -1.23 5.72 16.44
C TYR A 35 -2.06 6.85 17.07
N PHE A 36 -3.30 7.05 16.59
CA PHE A 36 -4.14 8.13 17.11
C PHE A 36 -4.55 7.92 18.56
N ASN A 37 -4.77 6.66 18.99
CA ASN A 37 -4.94 6.35 20.40
C ASN A 37 -3.75 6.87 21.21
N SER A 38 -2.54 6.51 20.78
CA SER A 38 -1.32 6.91 21.48
C SER A 38 -1.10 8.42 21.52
N CYS A 39 -1.45 9.15 20.45
CA CYS A 39 -1.31 10.61 20.41
C CYS A 39 -2.39 11.33 21.23
N LEU A 40 -3.63 10.85 21.20
CA LEU A 40 -4.79 11.59 21.70
C LEU A 40 -5.25 11.22 23.11
N THR A 41 -4.81 10.08 23.66
CA THR A 41 -5.20 9.64 25.02
C THR A 41 -4.06 9.69 26.03
N ASN A 42 -2.80 9.70 25.59
CA ASN A 42 -1.65 9.75 26.48
C ASN A 42 -1.28 11.20 26.84
N GLY A 43 -0.34 11.39 27.77
CA GLY A 43 0.09 12.70 28.27
C GLY A 43 0.81 13.63 27.28
N TRP A 44 0.72 13.35 25.98
CA TRP A 44 1.31 14.16 24.92
C TRP A 44 0.54 15.48 24.74
N PRO A 45 1.19 16.56 24.25
CA PRO A 45 0.53 17.83 23.99
C PRO A 45 -0.73 17.70 23.13
N GLU A 46 -0.71 16.81 22.14
CA GLU A 46 -1.80 16.51 21.21
C GLU A 46 -3.04 15.96 21.92
N GLY A 47 -2.87 15.18 22.98
CA GLY A 47 -3.97 14.69 23.81
C GLY A 47 -4.71 15.83 24.51
N LYS A 48 -3.96 16.84 24.97
CA LYS A 48 -4.48 18.04 25.65
C LYS A 48 -5.10 19.03 24.66
N THR A 49 -4.44 19.30 23.55
CA THR A 49 -4.90 20.27 22.54
C THR A 49 -5.98 19.69 21.63
N GLY A 50 -6.02 18.36 21.47
CA GLY A 50 -6.83 17.69 20.46
C GLY A 50 -6.35 17.94 19.04
N CYS A 51 -5.16 18.48 18.81
CA CYS A 51 -4.63 18.81 17.49
C CYS A 51 -3.42 17.94 17.18
N VAL A 52 -3.46 17.18 16.08
CA VAL A 52 -2.36 16.33 15.59
C VAL A 52 -1.89 16.87 14.25
N GLU A 53 -0.59 17.11 14.10
CA GLU A 53 0.01 17.55 12.84
C GLU A 53 0.81 16.41 12.19
N ILE A 54 0.55 16.16 10.91
CA ILE A 54 1.17 15.09 10.11
C ILE A 54 1.86 15.71 8.90
N THR A 55 3.17 15.51 8.81
CA THR A 55 4.03 16.08 7.75
C THR A 55 4.59 15.05 6.77
N LEU A 56 4.52 13.76 7.10
CA LEU A 56 5.11 12.67 6.31
C LEU A 56 4.27 12.24 5.11
N PHE A 57 2.99 12.61 5.07
CA PHE A 57 2.04 12.15 4.06
C PHE A 57 1.40 13.33 3.33
N THR A 58 0.82 13.06 2.17
CA THR A 58 0.05 14.05 1.41
C THR A 58 -1.37 14.14 1.94
N LYS A 59 -2.07 15.24 1.62
CA LYS A 59 -3.51 15.37 1.93
C LYS A 59 -4.37 14.24 1.36
N GLU A 60 -4.00 13.69 0.20
CA GLU A 60 -4.73 12.60 -0.45
C GLU A 60 -4.56 11.28 0.32
N GLN A 61 -3.33 10.97 0.72
CA GLN A 61 -3.04 9.81 1.58
C GLN A 61 -3.77 9.92 2.93
N MET A 62 -3.80 11.13 3.50
CA MET A 62 -4.56 11.39 4.73
C MET A 62 -6.07 11.22 4.53
N ASP A 63 -6.62 11.67 3.39
CA ASP A 63 -8.03 11.43 3.06
C ASP A 63 -8.35 9.92 2.96
N TRP A 64 -7.45 9.11 2.41
CA TRP A 64 -7.64 7.65 2.33
C TRP A 64 -7.68 7.00 3.70
N ILE A 65 -6.67 7.22 4.54
CA ILE A 65 -6.58 6.57 5.87
C ILE A 65 -7.69 7.04 6.80
N ILE A 66 -8.02 8.34 6.80
CA ILE A 66 -9.13 8.88 7.60
C ILE A 66 -10.46 8.29 7.11
N SER A 67 -10.69 8.25 5.80
CA SER A 67 -11.92 7.65 5.26
C SER A 67 -12.03 6.17 5.62
N TYR A 68 -10.93 5.43 5.54
CA TYR A 68 -10.89 4.02 5.94
C TYR A 68 -11.16 3.86 7.43
N ILE A 69 -10.57 4.67 8.31
CA ILE A 69 -10.85 4.65 9.75
C ILE A 69 -12.36 4.82 10.02
N TYR A 70 -13.04 5.72 9.31
CA TYR A 70 -14.48 5.96 9.52
C TYR A 70 -15.40 4.92 8.88
N THR A 71 -14.97 4.24 7.82
CA THR A 71 -15.87 3.42 6.99
C THR A 71 -15.50 1.95 6.95
N GLY A 72 -14.25 1.61 7.26
CA GLY A 72 -13.66 0.28 7.09
C GLY A 72 -13.59 -0.16 5.63
N LYS A 73 -13.61 0.77 4.67
CA LYS A 73 -13.69 0.46 3.24
C LYS A 73 -12.74 1.35 2.43
N PHE A 74 -12.14 0.74 1.42
CA PHE A 74 -11.40 1.42 0.37
C PHE A 74 -11.86 0.90 -1.00
N ASP A 75 -11.99 1.79 -1.98
CA ASP A 75 -12.45 1.44 -3.34
C ASP A 75 -11.27 1.06 -4.23
N PHE A 76 -10.82 -0.20 -4.10
CA PHE A 76 -9.72 -0.74 -4.90
C PHE A 76 -10.06 -0.81 -6.40
N ASP A 77 -11.33 -1.01 -6.75
CA ASP A 77 -11.77 -1.20 -8.13
C ASP A 77 -11.56 0.08 -8.95
N ARG A 78 -11.80 1.24 -8.33
CA ARG A 78 -11.49 2.53 -8.96
C ARG A 78 -10.01 2.66 -9.34
N HIS A 79 -9.11 2.26 -8.45
CA HIS A 79 -7.66 2.35 -8.70
C HIS A 79 -7.17 1.30 -9.69
N TYR A 80 -7.81 0.13 -9.70
CA TYR A 80 -7.60 -0.89 -10.72
C TYR A 80 -7.94 -0.36 -12.11
N ASN A 81 -9.12 0.25 -12.27
CA ASN A 81 -9.58 0.80 -13.55
C ASN A 81 -8.70 1.98 -14.03
N ASN A 82 -8.14 2.75 -13.09
CA ASN A 82 -7.24 3.85 -13.39
C ASN A 82 -5.78 3.43 -13.60
N LYS A 83 -5.46 2.12 -13.55
CA LYS A 83 -4.10 1.57 -13.71
C LYS A 83 -3.10 2.13 -12.70
N THR A 84 -3.52 2.31 -11.45
CA THR A 84 -2.66 2.76 -10.35
C THR A 84 -2.74 1.85 -9.12
N PHE A 85 -3.31 0.65 -9.29
CA PHE A 85 -3.62 -0.25 -8.20
C PHE A 85 -2.41 -0.66 -7.38
N LEU A 86 -1.31 -1.09 -8.01
CA LEU A 86 -0.15 -1.59 -7.28
C LEU A 86 0.52 -0.49 -6.48
N HIS A 87 0.74 0.67 -7.09
CA HIS A 87 1.34 1.79 -6.40
C HIS A 87 0.46 2.28 -5.24
N THR A 88 -0.86 2.42 -5.47
CA THR A 88 -1.80 2.77 -4.41
C THR A 88 -1.86 1.72 -3.30
N ALA A 89 -1.84 0.43 -3.64
CA ALA A 89 -1.85 -0.65 -2.65
C ALA A 89 -0.63 -0.56 -1.72
N VAL A 90 0.58 -0.37 -2.27
CA VAL A 90 1.79 -0.17 -1.46
C VAL A 90 1.64 1.03 -0.53
N GLN A 91 1.19 2.18 -1.05
CA GLN A 91 0.95 3.39 -0.25
C GLN A 91 -0.06 3.14 0.89
N LEU A 92 -1.15 2.44 0.62
CA LEU A 92 -2.16 2.10 1.63
C LEU A 92 -1.64 1.15 2.70
N TRP A 93 -0.83 0.16 2.32
CA TRP A 93 -0.20 -0.72 3.29
C TRP A 93 0.74 0.08 4.21
N THR A 94 1.58 0.97 3.65
CA THR A 94 2.47 1.84 4.43
C THR A 94 1.68 2.76 5.37
N LEU A 95 0.54 3.31 4.92
CA LEU A 95 -0.36 4.07 5.79
C LEU A 95 -0.96 3.20 6.91
N GLY A 96 -1.43 2.00 6.58
CA GLY A 96 -1.98 1.06 7.55
C GLY A 96 -0.95 0.68 8.62
N ASP A 97 0.29 0.44 8.22
CA ASP A 97 1.39 0.12 9.12
C ASP A 97 1.74 1.32 10.02
N TYR A 98 1.97 2.50 9.43
CA TYR A 98 2.30 3.71 10.18
C TYR A 98 1.21 4.12 11.19
N PHE A 99 -0.05 4.12 10.76
CA PHE A 99 -1.18 4.50 11.61
C PHE A 99 -1.68 3.36 12.50
N LEU A 100 -1.03 2.19 12.47
CA LEU A 100 -1.38 0.99 13.23
C LEU A 100 -2.85 0.59 13.02
N VAL A 101 -3.27 0.54 11.75
CA VAL A 101 -4.60 0.13 11.27
C VAL A 101 -4.47 -1.23 10.59
N ARG A 102 -4.30 -2.30 11.37
CA ARG A 102 -3.96 -3.64 10.86
C ARG A 102 -4.95 -4.18 9.80
N ASN A 103 -6.25 -3.93 9.97
CA ASN A 103 -7.25 -4.36 9.01
C ASN A 103 -7.01 -3.79 7.60
N LEU A 104 -6.46 -2.56 7.49
CA LEU A 104 -6.09 -2.00 6.18
C LEU A 104 -4.92 -2.77 5.56
N CYS A 105 -3.90 -3.12 6.34
CA CYS A 105 -2.79 -3.94 5.87
C CYS A 105 -3.31 -5.30 5.39
N ASP A 106 -4.15 -5.97 6.17
CA ASP A 106 -4.70 -7.29 5.82
C ASP A 106 -5.58 -7.22 4.55
N ASP A 107 -6.39 -6.17 4.39
CA ASP A 107 -7.18 -5.94 3.18
C ASP A 107 -6.29 -5.77 1.95
N VAL A 108 -5.21 -4.98 2.07
CA VAL A 108 -4.25 -4.77 0.98
C VAL A 108 -3.50 -6.05 0.65
N GLU A 109 -2.99 -6.78 1.65
CA GLU A 109 -2.31 -8.07 1.47
C GLU A 109 -3.23 -9.08 0.76
N CYS A 110 -4.50 -9.15 1.16
CA CYS A 110 -5.50 -10.00 0.50
C CYS A 110 -5.75 -9.58 -0.95
N ARG A 111 -5.72 -8.29 -1.26
CA ARG A 111 -5.93 -7.78 -2.63
C ARG A 111 -4.71 -8.00 -3.52
N LEU A 112 -3.50 -7.80 -3.00
CA LEU A 112 -2.24 -8.06 -3.71
C LEU A 112 -2.10 -9.54 -4.06
N SER A 113 -2.34 -10.44 -3.11
CA SER A 113 -2.23 -11.88 -3.34
C SER A 113 -3.26 -12.41 -4.34
N ALA A 114 -4.42 -11.75 -4.46
CA ALA A 114 -5.47 -12.07 -5.43
C ALA A 114 -5.31 -11.35 -6.79
N PHE A 115 -4.35 -10.43 -6.93
CA PHE A 115 -4.23 -9.56 -8.10
C PHE A 115 -3.86 -10.32 -9.38
N ILE A 116 -2.89 -11.25 -9.29
CA ILE A 116 -2.45 -12.02 -10.45
C ILE A 116 -3.42 -13.17 -10.73
N PRO A 117 -3.97 -13.27 -11.96
CA PRO A 117 -4.81 -14.39 -12.36
C PRO A 117 -4.17 -15.76 -12.14
N ARG A 118 -4.99 -16.76 -11.82
CA ARG A 118 -4.49 -18.11 -11.50
C ARG A 118 -3.77 -18.79 -12.68
N SER A 119 -4.13 -18.45 -13.91
CA SER A 119 -3.55 -18.98 -15.14
C SER A 119 -3.59 -17.96 -16.29
N LEU A 120 -2.80 -18.19 -17.34
CA LEU A 120 -2.80 -17.36 -18.55
C LEU A 120 -4.19 -17.32 -19.21
N ASN A 121 -4.90 -18.45 -19.28
CA ASN A 121 -6.25 -18.48 -19.83
C ASN A 121 -7.21 -17.60 -19.02
N ASN A 122 -7.11 -17.62 -17.69
CA ASN A 122 -7.92 -16.75 -16.83
C ASN A 122 -7.55 -15.27 -17.01
N ALA A 123 -6.26 -14.96 -17.21
CA ALA A 123 -5.81 -13.60 -17.51
C ALA A 123 -6.42 -13.09 -18.82
N ILE A 124 -6.36 -13.90 -19.88
CA ILE A 124 -6.93 -13.56 -21.20
C ILE A 124 -8.45 -13.35 -21.10
N LEU A 125 -9.17 -14.28 -20.47
CA LEU A 125 -10.63 -14.19 -20.30
C LEU A 125 -11.08 -12.95 -19.53
N ARG A 126 -10.27 -12.47 -18.58
CA ARG A 126 -10.56 -11.28 -17.78
C ARG A 126 -10.04 -9.98 -18.39
N GLY A 127 -9.36 -10.04 -19.54
CA GLY A 127 -8.67 -8.89 -20.10
C GLY A 127 -7.63 -8.31 -19.13
N PHE A 128 -6.99 -9.17 -18.33
CA PHE A 128 -6.00 -8.72 -17.34
C PHE A 128 -4.80 -8.10 -18.06
N GLN A 129 -4.44 -6.89 -17.64
CA GLN A 129 -3.25 -6.21 -18.09
C GLN A 129 -2.52 -5.66 -16.87
N LEU A 130 -1.26 -6.07 -16.69
CA LEU A 130 -0.35 -5.41 -15.77
C LEU A 130 0.12 -4.11 -16.42
N ASP A 131 -0.18 -2.98 -15.79
CA ASP A 131 0.38 -1.70 -16.23
C ASP A 131 1.85 -1.61 -15.80
N ALA A 132 2.75 -1.44 -16.77
CA ALA A 132 4.18 -1.49 -16.52
C ALA A 132 4.67 -0.29 -15.69
N GLN A 133 4.03 0.87 -15.84
CA GLN A 133 4.39 2.07 -15.09
C GLN A 133 3.88 2.00 -13.66
N ASP A 134 2.67 1.49 -13.43
CA ASP A 134 2.16 1.19 -12.09
C ASP A 134 3.05 0.19 -11.36
N TRP A 135 3.42 -0.90 -12.05
CA TRP A 135 4.37 -1.88 -11.52
C TRP A 135 5.72 -1.26 -11.17
N LEU A 136 6.27 -0.40 -12.03
CA LEU A 136 7.53 0.30 -11.78
C LEU A 136 7.44 1.24 -10.57
N ASN A 137 6.36 2.01 -10.48
CA ASN A 137 6.14 2.93 -9.38
C ASN A 137 6.01 2.19 -8.05
N ALA A 138 5.25 1.09 -8.01
CA ALA A 138 5.14 0.23 -6.85
C ALA A 138 6.49 -0.35 -6.43
N GLY A 139 7.25 -0.90 -7.40
CA GLY A 139 8.57 -1.46 -7.14
C GLY A 139 9.57 -0.43 -6.59
N ARG A 140 9.60 0.78 -7.15
CA ARG A 140 10.42 1.89 -6.64
C ARG A 140 10.06 2.23 -5.20
N LEU A 141 8.77 2.36 -4.90
CA LEU A 141 8.31 2.70 -3.56
C LEU A 141 8.72 1.61 -2.55
N ILE A 142 8.46 0.33 -2.86
CA ILE A 142 8.83 -0.80 -1.99
C ILE A 142 10.34 -0.83 -1.72
N TYR A 143 11.16 -0.69 -2.76
CA TYR A 143 12.61 -0.81 -2.62
C TYR A 143 13.29 0.48 -2.16
N THR A 144 12.59 1.60 -2.11
CA THR A 144 13.03 2.83 -1.45
C THR A 144 12.71 2.77 0.03
N ASP A 145 11.43 2.57 0.37
CA ASP A 145 10.93 2.69 1.75
C ASP A 145 11.38 1.53 2.64
N PHE A 146 11.52 0.33 2.05
CA PHE A 146 11.92 -0.89 2.77
C PHE A 146 13.32 -1.36 2.37
N ASN A 147 14.22 -0.43 2.03
CA ASN A 147 15.57 -0.77 1.54
C ASN A 147 16.41 -1.56 2.56
N VAL A 148 16.27 -1.30 3.86
CA VAL A 148 17.00 -2.00 4.94
C VAL A 148 16.37 -3.34 5.28
N VAL A 149 15.07 -3.51 5.03
CA VAL A 149 14.32 -4.71 5.42
C VAL A 149 14.69 -5.92 4.55
N ASP A 150 14.65 -7.12 5.13
CA ASP A 150 14.82 -8.40 4.44
C ASP A 150 13.77 -8.55 3.32
N SER A 151 14.12 -9.30 2.28
CA SER A 151 13.25 -9.82 1.21
C SER A 151 11.97 -10.48 1.74
N LYS A 152 11.98 -10.98 2.98
CA LYS A 152 10.83 -11.55 3.69
C LYS A 152 9.76 -10.53 4.11
N HIS A 153 10.01 -9.23 3.95
CA HIS A 153 8.99 -8.22 4.17
C HIS A 153 7.76 -8.50 3.28
N VAL A 154 6.55 -8.41 3.84
CA VAL A 154 5.32 -8.88 3.16
C VAL A 154 5.15 -8.24 1.78
N LEU A 155 5.41 -6.93 1.65
CA LEU A 155 5.31 -6.23 0.38
C LEU A 155 6.37 -6.66 -0.64
N LYS A 156 7.60 -6.97 -0.20
CA LYS A 156 8.65 -7.48 -1.09
C LYS A 156 8.30 -8.88 -1.57
N ALA A 157 7.89 -9.76 -0.65
CA ALA A 157 7.47 -11.12 -0.97
C ALA A 157 6.31 -11.14 -1.97
N GLU A 158 5.25 -10.35 -1.73
CA GLU A 158 4.11 -10.23 -2.65
C GLU A 158 4.51 -9.64 -4.00
N PHE A 159 5.34 -8.60 -4.03
CA PHE A 159 5.81 -8.00 -5.28
C PHE A 159 6.69 -8.96 -6.10
N LEU A 160 7.56 -9.73 -5.45
CA LEU A 160 8.37 -10.76 -6.08
C LEU A 160 7.50 -11.92 -6.59
N ASN A 161 6.48 -12.34 -5.84
CA ASN A 161 5.53 -13.37 -6.27
C ASN A 161 4.69 -12.92 -7.46
N LEU A 162 4.22 -11.67 -7.45
CA LEU A 162 3.53 -11.05 -8.57
C LEU A 162 4.42 -11.01 -9.82
N THR A 163 5.70 -10.69 -9.64
CA THR A 163 6.64 -10.49 -10.73
C THR A 163 7.15 -11.82 -11.32
N LEU A 164 7.49 -12.79 -10.47
CA LEU A 164 8.25 -13.99 -10.86
C LEU A 164 7.53 -15.31 -10.54
N GLY A 165 6.55 -15.31 -9.63
CA GLY A 165 6.00 -16.53 -9.04
C GLY A 165 5.17 -17.39 -10.00
N LYS A 166 4.63 -16.81 -11.08
CA LYS A 166 3.95 -17.58 -12.14
C LYS A 166 4.78 -17.57 -13.41
N THR A 167 5.02 -18.76 -14.00
CA THR A 167 5.84 -18.89 -15.22
C THR A 167 5.37 -17.99 -16.36
N TRP A 168 4.06 -17.89 -16.61
CA TRP A 168 3.53 -17.05 -17.68
C TRP A 168 3.71 -15.56 -17.39
N ALA A 169 3.43 -15.12 -16.16
CA ALA A 169 3.55 -13.72 -15.75
C ALA A 169 5.02 -13.29 -15.81
N ARG A 170 5.91 -14.12 -15.27
CA ARG A 170 7.36 -13.90 -15.33
C ARG A 170 7.88 -13.69 -16.75
N LYS A 171 7.47 -14.53 -17.72
CA LYS A 171 7.92 -14.39 -19.12
C LYS A 171 7.50 -13.05 -19.72
N LEU A 172 6.36 -12.51 -19.32
CA LEU A 172 5.89 -11.18 -19.73
C LEU A 172 6.68 -10.10 -19.01
N ASN A 173 6.79 -10.19 -17.68
CA ASN A 173 7.40 -9.17 -16.83
C ASN A 173 8.88 -8.97 -17.13
N LEU A 174 9.65 -10.04 -17.35
CA LEU A 174 11.08 -9.96 -17.68
C LEU A 174 11.36 -9.29 -19.03
N ARG A 175 10.35 -9.16 -19.90
CA ARG A 175 10.47 -8.48 -21.20
C ARG A 175 10.15 -6.98 -21.12
N MET A 176 9.61 -6.50 -20.00
CA MET A 176 9.28 -5.09 -19.81
C MET A 176 10.57 -4.24 -19.67
N PRO A 177 10.72 -3.13 -20.42
CA PRO A 177 11.82 -2.17 -20.19
C PRO A 177 11.87 -1.64 -18.75
N GLU A 178 10.71 -1.55 -18.10
CA GLU A 178 10.53 -1.13 -16.71
C GLU A 178 11.18 -2.10 -15.73
N PHE A 179 11.18 -3.40 -16.02
CA PHE A 179 11.89 -4.38 -15.20
C PHE A 179 13.38 -4.08 -15.15
N LYS A 180 13.99 -3.81 -16.32
CA LYS A 180 15.39 -3.41 -16.40
C LYS A 180 15.63 -2.09 -15.68
N THR A 181 14.73 -1.12 -15.86
CA THR A 181 14.78 0.18 -15.18
C THR A 181 14.78 0.03 -13.65
N LEU A 182 13.93 -0.86 -13.12
CA LEU A 182 13.87 -1.10 -11.68
C LEU A 182 15.14 -1.77 -11.16
N CYS A 183 15.65 -2.79 -11.85
CA CYS A 183 16.92 -3.44 -11.50
C CYS A 183 18.10 -2.46 -11.47
N GLN A 184 18.16 -1.55 -12.44
CA GLN A 184 19.24 -0.55 -12.54
C GLN A 184 19.15 0.51 -11.44
N SER A 185 17.93 0.98 -11.14
CA SER A 185 17.72 1.99 -10.09
C SER A 185 17.79 1.41 -8.67
N HIS A 186 17.45 0.13 -8.49
CA HIS A 186 17.39 -0.56 -7.20
C HIS A 186 18.09 -1.92 -7.28
N PRO A 187 19.42 -2.00 -7.16
CA PRO A 187 20.16 -3.26 -7.30
C PRO A 187 19.71 -4.37 -6.35
N LYS A 188 19.20 -4.02 -5.15
CA LYS A 188 18.65 -4.99 -4.19
C LYS A 188 17.44 -5.74 -4.75
N PHE A 189 16.60 -5.10 -5.57
CA PHE A 189 15.50 -5.80 -6.27
C PHE A 189 16.04 -6.88 -7.21
N GLY A 190 17.10 -6.57 -7.96
CA GLY A 190 17.76 -7.56 -8.82
C GLY A 190 18.32 -8.73 -8.03
N ASN A 191 18.95 -8.48 -6.87
CA ASN A 191 19.44 -9.52 -5.96
C ASN A 191 18.29 -10.41 -5.47
N ASP A 192 17.23 -9.81 -4.92
CA ASP A 192 16.08 -10.54 -4.40
C ASP A 192 15.38 -11.38 -5.50
N CYS A 193 15.33 -10.86 -6.74
CA CYS A 193 14.85 -11.62 -7.89
C CYS A 193 15.68 -12.88 -8.15
N MET A 194 17.02 -12.77 -8.10
CA MET A 194 17.91 -13.91 -8.31
C MET A 194 17.78 -14.93 -7.19
N VAL A 195 17.73 -14.50 -5.93
CA VAL A 195 17.50 -15.38 -4.77
C VAL A 195 16.19 -16.14 -4.95
N LYS A 196 15.09 -15.44 -5.24
CA LYS A 196 13.79 -16.07 -5.47
C LYS A 196 13.81 -17.11 -6.60
N LEU A 197 14.48 -16.82 -7.72
CA LEU A 197 14.54 -17.76 -8.84
C LEU A 197 15.29 -19.05 -8.46
N VAL A 198 16.33 -18.94 -7.63
CA VAL A 198 17.05 -20.09 -7.09
C VAL A 198 16.17 -20.87 -6.13
N ASP A 199 15.49 -20.18 -5.20
CA ASP A 199 14.59 -20.79 -4.22
C ASP A 199 13.42 -21.52 -4.89
N ASP A 200 12.87 -20.96 -5.97
CA ASP A 200 11.80 -21.58 -6.77
C ASP A 200 12.33 -22.72 -7.68
N GLY A 201 13.63 -23.05 -7.64
CA GLY A 201 14.26 -24.15 -8.39
C GLY A 201 14.39 -23.89 -9.90
N ILE A 202 14.51 -22.63 -10.31
CA ILE A 202 14.35 -22.24 -11.71
C ILE A 202 15.72 -22.13 -12.39
N SER A 203 16.02 -23.15 -13.18
CA SER A 203 17.29 -23.30 -13.90
C SER A 203 17.32 -22.70 -15.31
N LYS A 204 16.16 -22.30 -15.86
CA LYS A 204 16.05 -21.70 -17.20
C LYS A 204 15.10 -20.50 -17.21
N LEU A 205 15.60 -19.36 -17.68
CA LEU A 205 14.87 -18.08 -17.81
C LEU A 205 14.07 -17.95 -19.13
N GLN A 206 13.87 -19.06 -19.85
CA GLN A 206 13.33 -19.10 -21.22
C GLN A 206 11.87 -18.62 -21.34
#